data_AF-A0A7C1BCG4-F1
#
_entry.id   AF-A0A7C1BCG4-F1
#
_cell.length_a   1.000
_cell.length_b   1.000
_cell.length_c   1.000
_cell.angle_alpha   90.00
_cell.angle_beta   90.00
_cell.angle_gamma   90.00
#
_symmetry.space_group_name_H-M   'P 1'
#
loop_
_entity.id
_entity.type
_entity.pdbx_description
1 polymer ?
#
loop_
_entity_poly.entity_id
_entity_poly.type
_entity_poly.pdbx_seq_one_letter_code
_entity_poly.pdbx_strand_id
1 'polypeptide(L)'
;MDRNSLDTIAQAAELLASARHAIALTGAGISVESGIPAFRGAAGLWARYPIEEYATLDAFVRNPGKVWGLFKELYEVINRAEPNGAHVALAQLEAAGVLKSIITQNIDNLHQRAGSKHVIEFHGTASELECLSCGSTVQFEESLLTVDVPRCACGGVLKPKIILFGEAIPAPALEEAEREALRCDLM
;
A
#
# COMPACT_ATOMS: atom_id res chain seq x y z
N MET A 1 -20.80 14.68 14.41
CA MET A 1 -19.98 15.67 13.70
C MET A 1 -20.46 17.06 14.11
N ASP A 2 -19.54 17.98 14.37
CA ASP A 2 -19.89 19.36 14.68
C ASP A 2 -20.19 20.16 13.39
N ARG A 3 -20.80 21.34 13.52
CA ARG A 3 -21.23 22.15 12.36
C ARG A 3 -20.06 22.55 11.45
N ASN A 4 -18.90 22.81 12.06
CA ASN A 4 -17.68 23.20 11.36
C ASN A 4 -17.13 22.06 10.48
N SER A 5 -17.17 20.82 10.97
CA SER A 5 -16.78 19.64 10.18
C SER A 5 -17.71 19.40 8.99
N LEU A 6 -19.02 19.61 9.13
CA LEU A 6 -19.97 19.52 8.02
C LEU A 6 -19.70 20.58 6.94
N ASP A 7 -19.38 21.81 7.35
CA ASP A 7 -19.02 22.88 6.41
C ASP A 7 -17.73 22.56 5.65
N THR A 8 -16.71 21.98 6.31
CA THR A 8 -15.48 21.57 5.61
C THR A 8 -15.67 20.40 4.63
N ILE A 9 -16.55 19.44 4.96
CA ILE A 9 -16.87 18.33 4.05
C ILE A 9 -17.63 18.84 2.83
N ALA A 10 -18.57 19.76 3.02
CA ALA A 10 -19.29 20.40 1.92
C ALA A 10 -18.33 21.15 0.98
N GLN A 11 -17.38 21.92 1.54
CA GLN A 11 -16.34 22.59 0.76
C GLN A 11 -15.45 21.61 -0.01
N ALA A 12 -15.03 20.50 0.62
CA ALA A 12 -14.24 19.48 -0.06
C ALA A 12 -15.02 18.84 -1.23
N ALA A 13 -16.32 18.59 -1.05
CA ALA A 13 -17.18 18.06 -2.10
C ALA A 13 -17.33 19.05 -3.28
N GLU A 14 -17.47 20.35 -3.00
CA GLU A 14 -17.52 21.39 -4.04
C GLU A 14 -16.20 21.49 -4.82
N LEU A 15 -15.06 21.39 -4.14
CA LEU A 15 -13.75 21.36 -4.78
C LEU A 15 -13.59 20.11 -5.67
N LEU A 16 -13.95 18.93 -5.17
CA LEU A 16 -13.93 17.68 -5.96
C LEU A 16 -14.84 17.76 -7.19
N ALA A 17 -16.03 18.33 -7.05
CA ALA A 17 -16.98 18.45 -8.15
C ALA A 17 -16.54 19.44 -9.24
N SER A 18 -15.71 20.44 -8.88
CA SER A 18 -15.20 21.46 -9.81
C SER A 18 -13.82 21.14 -10.39
N ALA A 19 -13.09 20.20 -9.78
CA ALA A 19 -11.80 19.74 -10.27
C ALA A 19 -11.92 19.05 -11.63
N ARG A 20 -10.97 19.30 -12.53
CA ARG A 20 -10.92 18.63 -13.84
C ARG A 20 -10.08 17.37 -13.78
N HIS A 21 -9.12 17.32 -12.87
CA HIS A 21 -8.19 16.22 -12.68
C HIS A 21 -7.89 16.07 -11.18
N ALA A 22 -8.86 15.56 -10.41
CA ALA A 22 -8.65 15.22 -9.01
C ALA A 22 -7.95 13.87 -8.86
N ILE A 23 -7.02 13.77 -7.92
CA ILE A 23 -6.35 12.51 -7.55
C ILE A 23 -6.42 12.33 -6.04
N ALA A 24 -6.14 11.12 -5.54
CA ALA A 24 -6.05 10.87 -4.10
C ALA A 24 -4.66 10.34 -3.73
N LEU A 25 -4.06 10.91 -2.68
CA LEU A 25 -2.85 10.35 -2.06
C LEU A 25 -3.23 9.69 -0.72
N THR A 26 -3.04 8.37 -0.62
CA THR A 26 -3.42 7.61 0.57
C THR A 26 -2.24 6.97 1.27
N GLY A 27 -2.37 6.79 2.59
CA GLY A 27 -1.43 6.02 3.41
C GLY A 27 -2.18 5.20 4.46
N ALA A 28 -1.45 4.64 5.43
CA ALA A 28 -1.98 3.59 6.30
C ALA A 28 -3.23 4.00 7.10
N GLY A 29 -3.44 5.30 7.34
CA GLY A 29 -4.62 5.82 8.03
C GLY A 29 -5.95 5.37 7.42
N ILE A 30 -6.03 5.27 6.09
CA ILE A 30 -7.27 4.83 5.42
C ILE A 30 -7.62 3.37 5.73
N SER A 31 -6.63 2.53 6.02
CA SER A 31 -6.79 1.10 6.28
C SER A 31 -7.01 0.77 7.76
N VAL A 32 -6.94 1.76 8.67
CA VAL A 32 -7.13 1.56 10.12
C VAL A 32 -8.52 1.03 10.44
N GLU A 33 -9.57 1.59 9.83
CA GLU A 33 -10.95 1.12 10.00
C GLU A 33 -11.19 -0.28 9.40
N SER A 34 -10.28 -0.75 8.54
CA SER A 34 -10.26 -2.11 8.02
C SER A 34 -9.50 -3.10 8.91
N GLY A 35 -9.01 -2.65 10.09
CA GLY A 35 -8.29 -3.48 11.05
C GLY A 35 -6.79 -3.59 10.81
N ILE A 36 -6.24 -2.90 9.81
CA ILE A 36 -4.80 -2.87 9.54
C ILE A 36 -4.17 -1.74 10.38
N PRO A 37 -3.20 -2.04 11.27
CA PRO A 37 -2.60 -1.01 12.11
C PRO A 37 -1.82 0.00 11.28
N ALA A 38 -1.81 1.26 11.72
CA ALA A 38 -0.93 2.26 11.14
C ALA A 38 0.56 1.86 11.34
N PHE A 39 1.42 2.31 10.43
CA PHE A 39 2.86 2.05 10.55
C PHE A 39 3.51 2.83 11.71
N ARG A 40 3.10 4.09 11.92
CA ARG A 40 3.66 5.02 12.91
C ARG A 40 2.67 5.30 14.04
N GLY A 41 3.17 5.91 15.13
CA GLY A 41 2.39 6.26 16.33
C GLY A 41 2.61 5.28 17.48
N ALA A 42 2.06 5.60 18.66
CA ALA A 42 2.28 4.81 19.88
C ALA A 42 1.75 3.37 19.78
N ALA A 43 0.69 3.16 18.99
CA ALA A 43 0.13 1.85 18.68
C ALA A 43 0.55 1.32 17.28
N GLY A 44 1.49 2.01 16.62
CA GLY A 44 1.90 1.67 15.26
C GLY A 44 2.87 0.48 15.19
N LEU A 45 2.98 -0.12 14.02
CA LEU A 45 3.84 -1.28 13.78
C LEU A 45 5.29 -1.04 14.23
N TRP A 46 5.85 0.13 13.92
CA TRP A 46 7.25 0.45 14.22
C TRP A 46 7.54 0.75 15.69
N ALA A 47 6.50 0.92 16.52
CA ALA A 47 6.68 0.98 17.97
C ALA A 47 6.97 -0.41 18.56
N ARG A 48 6.56 -1.48 17.86
CA ARG A 48 6.76 -2.88 18.26
C ARG A 48 7.93 -3.55 17.55
N TYR A 49 8.17 -3.19 16.30
CA TYR A 49 9.21 -3.78 15.45
C TYR A 49 10.18 -2.69 14.98
N PRO A 50 11.42 -2.63 15.49
CA PRO A 50 12.38 -1.61 15.07
C PRO A 50 12.67 -1.68 13.57
N ILE A 51 12.66 -0.53 12.89
CA ILE A 51 12.76 -0.43 11.42
C ILE A 51 14.07 -1.05 10.92
N GLU A 52 15.18 -0.74 11.59
CA GLU A 52 16.53 -1.23 11.29
C GLU A 52 16.68 -2.75 11.41
N GLU A 53 15.75 -3.41 12.12
CA GLU A 53 15.75 -4.86 12.32
C GLU A 53 14.78 -5.62 11.42
N TYR A 54 13.75 -4.94 10.89
CA TYR A 54 12.64 -5.59 10.21
C TYR A 54 12.27 -5.02 8.85
N ALA A 55 12.52 -3.73 8.62
CA ALA A 55 11.94 -3.00 7.50
C ALA A 55 12.99 -2.36 6.59
N THR A 56 14.23 -2.86 6.60
CA THR A 56 15.29 -2.45 5.64
C THR A 56 15.71 -3.63 4.76
N LEU A 57 16.17 -3.36 3.54
CA LEU A 57 16.73 -4.41 2.69
C LEU A 57 17.90 -5.12 3.36
N ASP A 58 18.77 -4.38 4.06
CA ASP A 58 19.88 -4.95 4.81
C ASP A 58 19.42 -5.90 5.92
N ALA A 59 18.33 -5.59 6.63
CA ALA A 59 17.76 -6.50 7.60
C ALA A 59 17.26 -7.79 6.94
N PHE A 60 16.58 -7.67 5.80
CA PHE A 60 16.07 -8.81 5.05
C PHE A 60 17.21 -9.71 4.54
N VAL A 61 18.26 -9.15 3.94
CA VAL A 61 19.40 -9.92 3.43
C VAL A 61 20.15 -10.62 4.58
N ARG A 62 20.32 -9.94 5.72
CA ARG A 62 21.03 -10.48 6.89
C ARG A 62 20.28 -11.62 7.57
N ASN A 63 18.96 -11.52 7.68
CA ASN A 63 18.14 -12.55 8.31
C ASN A 63 16.74 -12.61 7.64
N PRO A 64 16.62 -13.28 6.48
CA PRO A 64 15.37 -13.28 5.72
C PRO A 64 14.24 -13.99 6.48
N GLY A 65 14.54 -15.01 7.28
CA GLY A 65 13.53 -15.72 8.08
C GLY A 65 12.87 -14.84 9.13
N LYS A 66 13.64 -13.94 9.78
CA LYS A 66 13.10 -12.97 10.75
C LYS A 66 12.14 -11.99 10.10
N VAL A 67 12.53 -11.38 9.00
CA VAL A 67 11.69 -10.39 8.30
C VAL A 67 10.49 -11.07 7.63
N TRP A 68 10.69 -12.25 7.06
CA TRP A 68 9.60 -13.07 6.53
C TRP A 68 8.58 -13.42 7.60
N GLY A 69 9.01 -13.78 8.82
CA GLY A 69 8.12 -14.02 9.96
C GLY A 69 7.17 -12.84 10.22
N LEU A 70 7.69 -11.61 10.25
CA LEU A 70 6.86 -10.42 10.40
C LEU A 70 5.91 -10.22 9.20
N PHE A 71 6.40 -10.46 7.97
CA PHE A 71 5.56 -10.35 6.79
C PHE A 71 4.38 -11.34 6.85
N LYS A 72 4.57 -12.56 7.36
CA LYS A 72 3.49 -13.52 7.56
C LYS A 72 2.43 -13.00 8.53
N GLU A 73 2.85 -12.45 9.68
CA GLU A 73 1.94 -11.83 10.65
C GLU A 73 1.13 -10.69 10.02
N LEU A 74 1.78 -9.83 9.23
CA LEU A 74 1.13 -8.73 8.52
C LEU A 74 0.17 -9.22 7.43
N TYR A 75 0.58 -10.21 6.66
CA TYR A 75 -0.23 -10.77 5.57
C TYR A 75 -1.53 -11.37 6.11
N GLU A 76 -1.50 -12.08 7.24
CA GLU A 76 -2.72 -12.61 7.86
C GLU A 76 -3.72 -11.49 8.24
N VAL A 77 -3.22 -10.34 8.68
CA VAL A 77 -4.06 -9.16 8.98
C VAL A 77 -4.62 -8.56 7.69
N ILE A 78 -3.78 -8.36 6.66
CA ILE A 78 -4.17 -7.81 5.35
C ILE A 78 -5.22 -8.69 4.67
N ASN A 79 -5.00 -10.00 4.65
CA ASN A 79 -5.87 -10.98 3.99
C ASN A 79 -7.28 -11.02 4.59
N ARG A 80 -7.41 -10.74 5.90
CA ARG A 80 -8.69 -10.70 6.61
C ARG A 80 -9.37 -9.33 6.55
N ALA A 81 -8.63 -8.27 6.23
CA ALA A 81 -9.18 -6.93 6.14
C ALA A 81 -10.13 -6.84 4.94
N GLU A 82 -11.19 -6.06 5.04
CA GLU A 82 -12.09 -5.73 3.93
C GLU A 82 -12.06 -4.22 3.65
N PRO A 83 -12.32 -3.77 2.41
CA PRO A 83 -12.41 -2.35 2.13
C PRO A 83 -13.50 -1.69 2.98
N ASN A 84 -13.16 -0.58 3.64
CA ASN A 84 -14.11 0.22 4.40
C ASN A 84 -14.80 1.29 3.53
N GLY A 85 -15.68 2.09 4.14
CA GLY A 85 -16.45 3.13 3.46
C GLY A 85 -15.61 4.15 2.69
N ALA A 86 -14.40 4.47 3.15
CA ALA A 86 -13.51 5.40 2.46
C ALA A 86 -12.98 4.82 1.14
N HIS A 87 -12.57 3.54 1.15
CA HIS A 87 -12.13 2.86 -0.07
C HIS A 87 -13.25 2.75 -1.10
N VAL A 88 -14.45 2.38 -0.65
CA VAL A 88 -15.65 2.28 -1.51
C VAL A 88 -16.02 3.65 -2.08
N ALA A 89 -15.94 4.72 -1.29
CA ALA A 89 -16.21 6.07 -1.75
C ALA A 89 -15.22 6.52 -2.84
N LEU A 90 -13.92 6.27 -2.66
CA LEU A 90 -12.90 6.60 -3.68
C LEU A 90 -13.12 5.81 -4.98
N ALA A 91 -13.44 4.50 -4.88
CA ALA A 91 -13.77 3.68 -6.04
C ALA A 91 -15.00 4.21 -6.79
N GLN A 92 -16.03 4.67 -6.06
CA GLN A 92 -17.22 5.28 -6.67
C GLN A 92 -16.93 6.62 -7.34
N LEU A 93 -16.09 7.47 -6.73
CA LEU A 93 -15.66 8.74 -7.31
C LEU A 93 -14.84 8.52 -8.59
N GLU A 94 -13.98 7.50 -8.61
CA GLU A 94 -13.25 7.10 -9.82
C GLU A 94 -14.20 6.60 -10.90
N ALA A 95 -15.14 5.70 -10.55
CA ALA A 95 -16.12 5.18 -11.50
C ALA A 95 -17.03 6.27 -12.09
N ALA A 96 -17.33 7.31 -11.31
CA ALA A 96 -18.07 8.48 -11.76
C ALA A 96 -17.21 9.47 -12.59
N GLY A 97 -15.91 9.22 -12.72
CA GLY A 97 -14.97 10.07 -13.45
C GLY A 97 -14.57 11.35 -12.70
N VAL A 98 -14.91 11.47 -11.42
CA VAL A 98 -14.52 12.61 -10.57
C VAL A 98 -13.05 12.46 -10.18
N LEU A 99 -12.68 11.29 -9.66
CA LEU A 99 -11.30 10.93 -9.32
C LEU A 99 -10.62 10.30 -10.54
N LYS A 100 -9.35 10.65 -10.80
CA LYS A 100 -8.60 10.15 -11.97
C LYS A 100 -7.63 9.03 -11.62
N SER A 101 -7.04 9.08 -10.44
CA SER A 101 -6.08 8.08 -9.96
C SER A 101 -5.99 8.10 -8.44
N ILE A 102 -5.51 7.00 -7.87
CA ILE A 102 -5.17 6.85 -6.46
C ILE A 102 -3.69 6.51 -6.37
N ILE A 103 -2.89 7.38 -5.77
CA ILE A 103 -1.51 7.08 -5.39
C ILE A 103 -1.56 6.56 -3.96
N THR A 104 -1.16 5.30 -3.73
CA THR A 104 -1.20 4.70 -2.39
C THR A 104 0.18 4.28 -1.92
N GLN A 105 0.48 4.61 -0.66
CA GLN A 105 1.63 4.10 0.06
C GLN A 105 1.37 2.73 0.71
N ASN A 106 0.12 2.24 0.66
CA ASN A 106 -0.27 0.97 1.26
C ASN A 106 0.02 -0.19 0.30
N ILE A 107 0.29 -1.35 0.88
CA ILE A 107 0.63 -2.60 0.17
C ILE A 107 -0.51 -3.62 0.24
N ASP A 108 -1.68 -3.22 0.74
CA ASP A 108 -2.77 -4.11 1.21
C ASP A 108 -3.84 -4.43 0.16
N ASN A 109 -3.73 -3.83 -1.03
CA ASN A 109 -4.66 -3.99 -2.16
C ASN A 109 -6.14 -3.64 -1.87
N LEU A 110 -6.45 -2.92 -0.79
CA LEU A 110 -7.84 -2.61 -0.42
C LEU A 110 -8.53 -1.68 -1.42
N HIS A 111 -7.81 -0.77 -2.09
CA HIS A 111 -8.38 0.09 -3.13
C HIS A 111 -8.87 -0.70 -4.34
N GLN A 112 -8.05 -1.65 -4.80
CA GLN A 112 -8.38 -2.53 -5.92
C GLN A 112 -9.56 -3.43 -5.56
N ARG A 113 -9.56 -3.99 -4.34
CA ARG A 113 -10.68 -4.80 -3.82
C ARG A 113 -11.98 -4.01 -3.67
N ALA A 114 -11.90 -2.70 -3.40
CA ALA A 114 -13.07 -1.81 -3.39
C ALA A 114 -13.63 -1.51 -4.79
N GLY A 115 -12.90 -1.85 -5.85
CA GLY A 115 -13.27 -1.63 -7.24
C GLY A 115 -12.53 -0.51 -7.95
N SER A 116 -11.54 0.12 -7.29
CA SER A 116 -10.70 1.13 -7.93
C SER A 116 -9.81 0.49 -9.01
N LYS A 117 -9.62 1.17 -10.14
CA LYS A 117 -8.93 0.61 -11.32
C LYS A 117 -7.57 1.25 -11.58
N HIS A 118 -7.45 2.56 -11.37
CA HIS A 118 -6.24 3.31 -11.59
C HIS A 118 -5.54 3.60 -10.26
N VAL A 119 -4.90 2.55 -9.71
CA VAL A 119 -4.19 2.60 -8.43
C VAL A 119 -2.68 2.47 -8.68
N ILE A 120 -1.93 3.46 -8.22
CA ILE A 120 -0.47 3.50 -8.28
C ILE A 120 0.06 3.05 -6.90
N GLU A 121 0.54 1.82 -6.84
CA GLU A 121 1.11 1.20 -5.64
C GLU A 121 2.55 1.69 -5.41
N PHE A 122 2.66 2.86 -4.78
CA PHE A 122 3.92 3.58 -4.64
C PHE A 122 4.98 2.81 -3.83
N HIS A 123 4.55 1.99 -2.87
CA HIS A 123 5.44 1.12 -2.08
C HIS A 123 5.36 -0.36 -2.47
N GLY A 124 4.90 -0.67 -3.68
CA GLY A 124 4.73 -2.04 -4.15
C GLY A 124 3.53 -2.74 -3.52
N THR A 125 3.53 -4.07 -3.52
CA THR A 125 2.36 -4.90 -3.19
C THR A 125 2.73 -6.09 -2.32
N ALA A 126 1.85 -6.46 -1.38
CA ALA A 126 1.97 -7.69 -0.60
C ALA A 126 1.52 -8.94 -1.39
N SER A 127 0.86 -8.77 -2.53
CA SER A 127 0.32 -9.86 -3.35
C SER A 127 1.38 -10.53 -4.24
N GLU A 128 2.60 -9.99 -4.29
CA GLU A 128 3.69 -10.52 -5.11
C GLU A 128 4.99 -10.65 -4.31
N LEU A 129 5.85 -11.56 -4.75
CA LEU A 129 7.21 -11.72 -4.27
C LEU A 129 8.20 -11.47 -5.42
N GLU A 130 9.36 -10.91 -5.10
CA GLU A 130 10.47 -10.72 -6.03
C GLU A 130 11.72 -11.50 -5.61
N CYS A 131 12.42 -12.07 -6.58
CA CYS A 131 13.67 -12.76 -6.32
C CYS A 131 14.84 -11.79 -6.28
N LEU A 132 15.56 -11.76 -5.16
CA LEU A 132 16.74 -10.90 -4.99
C LEU A 132 17.94 -11.29 -5.87
N SER A 133 17.92 -12.47 -6.50
CA SER A 133 19.01 -12.97 -7.34
C SER A 133 18.79 -12.76 -8.84
N CYS A 134 17.57 -12.98 -9.32
CA CYS A 134 17.26 -12.90 -10.76
C CYS A 134 16.16 -11.89 -11.13
N GLY A 135 15.56 -11.21 -10.14
CA GLY A 135 14.51 -10.21 -10.37
C GLY A 135 13.15 -10.77 -10.80
N SER A 136 13.00 -12.09 -10.91
CA SER A 136 11.72 -12.69 -11.26
C SER A 136 10.66 -12.38 -10.21
N THR A 137 9.46 -12.03 -10.65
CA THR A 137 8.29 -11.88 -9.78
C THR A 137 7.45 -13.15 -9.79
N VAL A 138 6.89 -13.53 -8.65
CA VAL A 138 5.88 -14.59 -8.52
C VAL A 138 4.69 -14.07 -7.70
N GLN A 139 3.50 -14.63 -7.92
CA GLN A 139 2.35 -14.33 -7.08
C GLN A 139 2.57 -14.92 -5.68
N PHE A 140 2.11 -14.21 -4.66
CA PHE A 140 2.07 -14.75 -3.31
C PHE A 140 0.96 -15.82 -3.22
N GLU A 141 1.29 -16.94 -2.58
CA GLU A 141 0.33 -18.01 -2.28
C GLU A 141 0.30 -18.25 -0.78
N GLU A 142 -0.88 -18.48 -0.20
CA GLU A 142 -1.03 -18.75 1.24
C GLU A 142 -0.22 -19.97 1.71
N SER A 143 0.07 -20.92 0.81
CA SER A 143 0.94 -22.07 1.09
C SER A 143 2.33 -21.64 1.59
N LEU A 144 2.82 -20.47 1.16
CA LEU A 144 4.12 -19.92 1.54
C LEU A 144 4.18 -19.44 3.01
N LEU A 145 3.03 -19.28 3.68
CA LEU A 145 2.99 -18.95 5.11
C LEU A 145 3.60 -20.08 5.97
N THR A 146 3.57 -21.32 5.48
CA THR A 146 4.16 -22.47 6.17
C THR A 146 5.67 -22.62 5.93
N VAL A 147 6.24 -21.83 5.02
CA VAL A 147 7.65 -21.87 4.66
C VAL A 147 8.44 -20.87 5.53
N ASP A 148 9.64 -21.25 5.93
CA ASP A 148 10.54 -20.39 6.71
C ASP A 148 11.11 -19.24 5.87
N VAL A 149 11.61 -19.54 4.67
CA VAL A 149 12.09 -18.56 3.68
C VAL A 149 11.76 -19.06 2.28
N PRO A 150 10.86 -18.39 1.53
CA PRO A 150 10.51 -18.80 0.18
C PRO A 150 11.68 -18.63 -0.78
N ARG A 151 11.79 -19.53 -1.76
CA ARG A 151 12.85 -19.54 -2.77
C ARG A 151 12.29 -19.56 -4.18
N CYS A 152 12.98 -18.83 -5.05
CA CYS A 152 12.73 -18.84 -6.49
C CYS A 152 13.25 -20.15 -7.11
N ALA A 153 12.75 -20.51 -8.29
CA ALA A 153 13.27 -21.62 -9.10
C ALA A 153 14.79 -21.52 -9.38
N CYS A 154 15.37 -20.31 -9.39
CA CYS A 154 16.82 -20.11 -9.53
C CYS A 154 17.61 -20.39 -8.22
N GLY A 155 16.92 -20.70 -7.11
CA GLY A 155 17.51 -20.90 -5.78
C GLY A 155 17.63 -19.63 -4.92
N GLY A 156 17.44 -18.45 -5.52
CA GLY A 156 17.48 -17.16 -4.84
C GLY A 156 16.34 -16.97 -3.83
N VAL A 157 16.55 -16.11 -2.84
CA VAL A 157 15.53 -15.78 -1.83
C VAL A 157 14.45 -14.92 -2.45
N LEU A 158 13.18 -15.21 -2.14
CA LEU A 158 12.03 -14.39 -2.49
C LEU A 158 11.75 -13.40 -1.34
N LYS A 159 11.71 -12.11 -1.66
CA LYS A 159 11.29 -11.01 -0.77
C LYS A 159 9.87 -10.59 -1.16
N PRO A 160 9.00 -10.17 -0.21
CA PRO A 160 7.80 -9.44 -0.57
C PRO A 160 8.13 -8.28 -1.53
N LYS A 161 7.34 -8.11 -2.59
CA LYS A 161 7.54 -7.06 -3.61
C LYS A 161 7.02 -5.71 -3.11
N ILE A 162 7.45 -5.36 -1.91
CA ILE A 162 7.20 -4.11 -1.21
C ILE A 162 8.52 -3.35 -1.08
N ILE A 163 8.42 -2.03 -0.97
CA ILE A 163 9.59 -1.17 -0.77
C ILE A 163 9.93 -1.09 0.71
N LEU A 164 11.10 -1.63 1.07
CA LEU A 164 11.69 -1.47 2.39
C LEU A 164 12.44 -0.14 2.49
N PHE A 165 12.67 0.33 3.72
CA PHE A 165 13.48 1.52 3.97
C PHE A 165 14.88 1.35 3.36
N GLY A 166 15.30 2.36 2.62
CA GLY A 166 16.58 2.38 1.88
C GLY A 166 16.47 1.89 0.43
N GLU A 167 15.35 1.28 0.03
CA GLU A 167 15.09 0.92 -1.36
C GLU A 167 14.55 2.12 -2.14
N ALA A 168 14.86 2.17 -3.44
CA ALA A 168 14.27 3.15 -4.34
C ALA A 168 12.84 2.76 -4.69
N ILE A 169 11.97 3.77 -4.87
CA ILE A 169 10.64 3.57 -5.44
C ILE A 169 10.79 3.03 -6.88
N PRO A 170 9.99 2.03 -7.31
CA PRO A 170 10.06 1.52 -8.67
C PRO A 170 9.80 2.64 -9.68
N ALA A 171 10.67 2.76 -10.69
CA ALA A 171 10.58 3.84 -11.67
C ALA A 171 9.20 3.98 -12.33
N PRO A 172 8.50 2.89 -12.73
CA PRO A 172 7.15 3.02 -13.29
C PRO A 172 6.16 3.69 -12.33
N ALA A 173 6.16 3.31 -11.05
CA ALA A 173 5.26 3.88 -10.04
C ALA A 173 5.63 5.33 -9.72
N LEU A 174 6.92 5.64 -9.64
CA LEU A 174 7.41 7.00 -9.40
C LEU A 174 7.02 7.94 -10.56
N GLU A 175 7.33 7.55 -11.80
CA GLU A 175 7.05 8.34 -12.99
C GLU A 175 5.54 8.57 -13.19
N GLU A 176 4.71 7.56 -12.91
CA GLU A 176 3.26 7.70 -13.02
C GLU A 176 2.67 8.57 -11.91
N ALA A 177 3.11 8.39 -10.66
CA ALA A 177 2.71 9.24 -9.55
C ALA A 177 3.10 10.71 -9.79
N GLU A 178 4.32 10.97 -10.27
CA GLU A 178 4.77 12.32 -10.63
C GLU A 178 3.93 12.92 -11.75
N ARG A 179 3.61 12.14 -12.78
CA ARG A 179 2.77 12.58 -13.91
C ARG A 179 1.38 12.99 -13.45
N GLU A 180 0.75 12.18 -12.59
CA GLU A 180 -0.58 12.46 -12.05
C GLU A 180 -0.55 13.67 -11.12
N ALA A 181 0.45 13.77 -10.22
CA ALA A 181 0.61 14.89 -9.31
C ALA A 181 0.85 16.22 -10.04
N LEU A 182 1.67 16.24 -11.10
CA LEU A 182 1.92 17.44 -11.90
C LEU A 182 0.73 17.89 -12.74
N ARG A 183 -0.20 16.96 -13.05
CA ARG A 183 -1.38 17.23 -13.88
C ARG A 183 -2.61 17.60 -13.06
N CYS A 184 -2.66 17.18 -11.80
CA CYS A 184 -3.84 17.38 -10.97
C CYS A 184 -4.10 18.87 -10.67
N ASP A 185 -5.37 19.24 -10.58
CA ASP A 185 -5.80 20.52 -10.04
C ASP A 185 -6.41 20.41 -8.63
N LEU A 186 -6.47 19.18 -8.10
CA LEU A 186 -6.84 18.85 -6.72
C LEU A 186 -6.20 17.51 -6.30
N MET A 187 -5.68 17.44 -5.08
CA MET A 187 -5.14 16.25 -4.43
C MET A 187 -5.68 16.12 -3.00
#